data_AF-A0A950K695-F1
#
_entry.id   AF-A0A950K695-F1
#
_cell.length_a   1.000
_cell.length_b   1.000
_cell.length_c   1.000
_cell.angle_alpha   90.00
_cell.angle_beta   90.00
_cell.angle_gamma   90.00
#
_symmetry.space_group_name_H-M   'P 1'
#
loop_
_entity.id
_entity.type
_entity.pdbx_description
1 polymer ?
#
loop_
_entity_poly.entity_id
_entity_poly.type
_entity_poly.pdbx_seq_one_letter_code
_entity_poly.pdbx_strand_id
1 'polypeptide(L)'
;MSEYQYYEFLAIDRPLNARQMAELRAISTRAEITPTRFMNTYEWGDLKARPIDLVKKYFDAFVYFDNWGTRECMFRLPVDKVDLKAAAPYLRG
;
A
#
# COMPACT_ATOMS: atom_id res chain seq x y z
N MET A 1 17.16 4.92 -19.40
CA MET A 1 16.01 5.47 -18.64
C MET A 1 16.36 5.40 -17.17
N SER A 2 16.18 6.48 -16.43
CA SER A 2 16.34 6.47 -14.97
C SER A 2 15.22 5.67 -14.33
N GLU A 3 15.48 5.03 -13.19
CA GLU A 3 14.47 4.30 -12.42
C GLU A 3 13.36 5.25 -11.96
N TYR A 4 12.12 4.77 -12.01
CA TYR A 4 10.97 5.46 -11.43
C TYR A 4 10.04 4.43 -10.81
N GLN A 5 9.73 4.62 -9.54
CA GLN A 5 8.79 3.80 -8.78
C GLN A 5 7.77 4.70 -8.08
N TYR A 6 6.50 4.31 -8.14
CA TYR A 6 5.40 4.96 -7.47
C TYR A 6 4.76 4.02 -6.46
N TYR A 7 4.58 4.49 -5.23
CA TYR A 7 3.85 3.79 -4.18
C TYR A 7 2.73 4.69 -3.66
N GLU A 8 1.51 4.19 -3.62
CA GLU A 8 0.40 4.87 -2.95
C GLU A 8 -0.45 3.88 -2.15
N PHE A 9 -0.77 4.30 -0.93
CA PHE A 9 -1.65 3.59 -0.01
C PHE A 9 -2.77 4.51 0.42
N LEU A 10 -3.98 3.95 0.53
CA LEU A 10 -5.18 4.68 0.95
C LEU A 10 -5.80 4.03 2.18
N ALA A 11 -6.17 4.86 3.16
CA ALA A 11 -6.98 4.48 4.31
C ALA A 11 -8.39 5.04 4.09
N ILE A 12 -9.34 4.16 3.81
CA ILE A 12 -10.70 4.50 3.38
C ILE A 12 -11.64 4.42 4.59
N ASP A 13 -11.67 3.26 5.24
CA ASP A 13 -12.61 3.01 6.33
C ASP A 13 -12.07 3.49 7.69
N ARG A 14 -10.75 3.63 7.78
CA ARG A 14 -10.02 3.88 9.03
C ARG A 14 -8.92 4.93 8.87
N PRO A 15 -9.26 6.23 8.87
CA PRO A 15 -8.26 7.28 8.79
C PRO A 15 -7.17 7.12 9.86
N LEU A 16 -5.93 7.37 9.46
CA LEU A 16 -4.75 7.28 10.31
C LEU A 16 -4.80 8.34 11.40
N ASN A 17 -4.49 7.92 12.62
CA ASN A 17 -4.25 8.83 13.72
C ASN A 17 -2.81 9.37 13.70
N ALA A 18 -2.55 10.40 14.51
CA ALA A 18 -1.24 11.07 14.56
C ALA A 18 -0.08 10.12 14.89
N ARG A 19 -0.30 9.12 15.77
CA ARG A 19 0.72 8.12 16.11
C ARG A 19 1.06 7.24 14.90
N GLN A 20 0.05 6.76 14.18
CA GLN A 20 0.24 5.94 12.98
C GLN A 20 0.95 6.72 11.88
N MET A 21 0.60 7.99 11.68
CA MET A 21 1.31 8.88 10.74
C MET A 21 2.78 9.07 11.14
N ALA A 22 3.09 9.18 12.43
CA ALA A 22 4.47 9.26 12.92
C ALA A 22 5.25 7.94 12.69
N GLU A 23 4.61 6.79 12.91
CA GLU A 23 5.20 5.47 12.60
C GLU A 23 5.53 5.36 11.10
N LEU A 24 4.64 5.82 10.22
CA LEU A 24 4.87 5.83 8.77
C LEU A 24 5.96 6.82 8.34
N ARG A 25 6.07 7.98 9.03
CA ARG A 25 7.12 8.96 8.78
C ARG A 25 8.52 8.41 9.10
N ALA A 26 8.62 7.48 10.04
CA ALA A 26 9.87 6.78 10.33
C ALA A 26 10.29 5.79 9.22
N ILE A 27 9.33 5.29 8.43
CA ILE A 27 9.56 4.39 7.30
C ILE A 27 10.01 5.17 6.05
N SER A 28 9.33 6.27 5.75
CA SER A 28 9.71 7.16 4.66
C SER A 28 9.63 8.61 5.09
N THR A 29 10.79 9.25 5.11
CA THR A 29 10.91 10.68 5.43
C THR A 29 10.35 11.56 4.31
N ARG A 30 10.41 11.08 3.05
CA ARG A 30 10.00 11.82 1.84
C ARG A 30 8.53 11.65 1.46
N ALA A 31 7.85 10.65 2.02
CA ALA A 31 6.46 10.38 1.66
C ALA A 31 5.52 11.55 1.99
N GLU A 32 4.54 11.80 1.14
CA GLU A 32 3.36 12.56 1.53
C GLU A 32 2.49 11.67 2.43
N ILE A 33 2.15 12.17 3.63
CA ILE A 33 1.37 11.40 4.61
C ILE A 33 0.25 12.29 5.13
N THR A 34 -0.99 11.85 4.92
CA THR A 34 -2.22 12.44 5.44
C THR A 34 -3.00 11.37 6.22
N PRO A 35 -4.10 11.73 6.90
CA PRO A 35 -4.95 10.73 7.54
C PRO A 35 -5.48 9.66 6.59
N THR A 36 -5.57 9.93 5.29
CA THR A 36 -6.17 8.99 4.32
C THR A 36 -5.20 8.48 3.27
N ARG A 37 -3.95 8.97 3.23
CA ARG A 37 -2.99 8.67 2.17
C ARG A 37 -1.56 8.57 2.70
N PHE A 38 -0.82 7.60 2.16
CA PHE A 38 0.65 7.60 2.14
C PHE A 38 1.06 7.46 0.68
N MET A 39 1.86 8.39 0.16
CA MET A 39 2.35 8.37 -1.21
C MET A 39 3.84 8.67 -1.24
N ASN A 40 4.58 7.92 -2.05
CA ASN A 40 5.99 8.21 -2.27
C ASN A 40 6.43 7.81 -3.67
N THR A 41 7.39 8.56 -4.21
CA THR A 41 8.10 8.21 -5.43
C THR A 41 9.57 7.96 -5.12
N TYR A 42 10.17 7.01 -5.84
CA TYR A 42 11.60 6.74 -5.77
C TYR A 42 12.20 6.81 -7.17
N GLU A 43 13.36 7.45 -7.27
CA GLU A 43 14.21 7.45 -8.46
C GLU A 43 15.44 6.55 -8.26
N TRP A 44 15.69 6.10 -7.01
CA TRP A 44 16.77 5.21 -6.60
C TRP A 44 16.36 4.45 -5.34
N GLY A 45 16.46 3.12 -5.37
CA GLY A 45 16.12 2.24 -4.26
C GLY A 45 14.62 2.19 -3.96
N ASP A 46 14.25 1.46 -2.90
CA ASP A 46 12.85 1.09 -2.65
C ASP A 46 12.30 1.53 -1.29
N LEU A 47 10.98 1.39 -1.15
CA LEU A 47 10.28 1.44 0.13
C LEU A 47 10.92 0.49 1.14
N LYS A 48 11.31 1.03 2.30
CA LYS A 48 11.93 0.25 3.40
C LYS A 48 10.90 -0.46 4.29
N ALA A 49 9.86 -1.00 3.65
CA ALA A 49 8.80 -1.79 4.28
C ALA A 49 8.16 -2.69 3.23
N ARG A 50 7.58 -3.81 3.67
CA ARG A 50 6.79 -4.67 2.77
C ARG A 50 5.38 -4.06 2.61
N PRO A 51 4.90 -3.79 1.38
CA PRO A 51 3.58 -3.19 1.17
C PRO A 51 2.43 -3.94 1.85
N ILE A 52 2.47 -5.27 1.83
CA ILE A 52 1.43 -6.11 2.45
C ILE A 52 1.30 -5.89 3.97
N ASP A 53 2.40 -5.61 4.67
CA ASP A 53 2.37 -5.36 6.12
C ASP A 53 1.72 -4.01 6.42
N LEU A 54 1.96 -3.01 5.56
CA LEU A 54 1.33 -1.70 5.68
C LEU A 54 -0.17 -1.76 5.37
N VAL A 55 -0.58 -2.52 4.35
CA VAL A 55 -2.00 -2.76 4.05
C VAL A 55 -2.68 -3.46 5.22
N LYS A 56 -2.10 -4.53 5.77
CA LYS A 56 -2.68 -5.22 6.94
C LYS A 56 -2.84 -4.27 8.12
N LYS A 57 -1.79 -3.51 8.45
CA LYS A 57 -1.75 -2.70 9.67
C LYS A 57 -2.55 -1.41 9.57
N TYR A 58 -2.45 -0.68 8.45
CA TYR A 58 -2.88 0.71 8.38
C TYR A 58 -3.88 1.00 7.25
N PHE A 59 -3.71 0.40 6.08
CA PHE A 59 -4.40 0.83 4.87
C PHE A 59 -5.49 -0.14 4.42
N ASP A 60 -6.26 0.27 3.42
CA ASP A 60 -7.33 -0.53 2.81
C ASP A 60 -7.08 -0.76 1.31
N ALA A 61 -6.33 0.12 0.64
CA ALA A 61 -5.91 -0.07 -0.75
C ALA A 61 -4.43 0.29 -0.95
N PHE A 62 -3.82 -0.32 -1.94
CA PHE A 62 -2.43 -0.09 -2.36
C PHE A 62 -2.31 -0.21 -3.88
N VAL A 63 -1.48 0.66 -4.46
CA VAL A 63 -0.99 0.56 -5.83
C VAL A 63 0.51 0.80 -5.86
N TYR A 64 1.19 0.01 -6.68
CA TYR A 64 2.58 0.21 -7.07
C TYR A 64 2.74 0.06 -8.57
N PHE A 65 3.60 0.89 -9.15
CA PHE A 65 4.10 0.67 -10.49
C PHE A 65 5.51 1.23 -10.66
N ASP A 66 6.26 0.61 -11.56
CA ASP A 66 7.54 1.13 -12.04
C ASP A 66 7.51 1.37 -13.56
N ASN A 67 8.53 2.07 -14.05
CA ASN A 67 8.71 2.34 -15.47
C ASN A 67 9.28 1.15 -16.28
N TRP A 68 9.54 0.01 -15.64
CA TRP A 68 9.96 -1.24 -16.29
C TRP A 68 8.80 -2.21 -16.52
N GLY A 69 7.60 -1.87 -16.05
CA GLY A 69 6.35 -2.54 -16.39
C GLY A 69 5.72 -3.32 -15.23
N THR A 70 6.34 -3.35 -14.06
CA THR A 70 5.74 -3.97 -12.87
C THR A 70 4.56 -3.13 -12.40
N ARG A 71 3.45 -3.79 -12.08
CA ARG A 71 2.24 -3.18 -11.57
C ARG A 71 1.65 -4.11 -10.53
N GLU A 72 1.42 -3.59 -9.34
CA GLU A 72 0.81 -4.32 -8.25
C GLU A 72 -0.34 -3.51 -7.67
N CYS A 73 -1.42 -4.19 -7.30
CA CYS A 73 -2.48 -3.59 -6.52
C CYS A 73 -2.97 -4.57 -5.46
N MET A 74 -3.39 -4.04 -4.32
CA MET A 74 -3.92 -4.83 -3.22
C MET A 74 -5.09 -4.11 -2.57
N PHE A 75 -6.10 -4.87 -2.19
CA PHE A 75 -7.27 -4.38 -1.46
C PHE A 75 -7.48 -5.21 -0.20
N ARG A 76 -7.71 -4.54 0.93
CA ARG A 76 -8.15 -5.17 2.17
C ARG A 76 -9.66 -5.28 2.11
N LEU A 77 -10.16 -6.51 2.09
CA LEU A 77 -11.60 -6.78 2.02
C LEU A 77 -12.13 -7.29 3.36
N PRO A 78 -13.33 -6.87 3.79
CA PRO A 78 -14.01 -7.50 4.91
C PRO A 78 -14.31 -8.97 4.60
N VAL A 79 -13.91 -9.88 5.49
CA VAL A 79 -14.06 -11.33 5.26
C VAL A 79 -15.54 -11.74 5.14
N ASP A 80 -16.43 -11.04 5.82
CA ASP A 80 -17.89 -11.27 5.76
C ASP A 80 -18.52 -10.80 4.44
N LYS A 81 -17.79 -10.01 3.63
CA LYS A 81 -18.24 -9.51 2.32
C LYS A 81 -17.61 -10.24 1.14
N VAL A 82 -16.74 -11.23 1.39
CA VAL A 82 -16.07 -11.99 0.34
C VAL A 82 -16.55 -13.44 0.37
N ASP A 83 -17.15 -13.88 -0.73
CA ASP A 83 -17.41 -15.31 -0.93
C ASP A 83 -16.08 -16.01 -1.30
N LEU A 84 -15.46 -16.61 -0.29
CA LEU A 84 -14.20 -17.35 -0.45
C LEU A 84 -14.34 -18.56 -1.37
N LYS A 85 -15.54 -19.17 -1.48
CA LYS A 85 -15.76 -20.28 -2.41
C LYS A 85 -15.77 -19.78 -3.85
N ALA A 86 -16.41 -18.64 -4.09
CA ALA A 86 -16.39 -17.99 -5.41
C ALA A 86 -14.98 -17.48 -5.78
N ALA A 87 -14.20 -17.03 -4.80
CA ALA A 87 -12.84 -16.56 -5.03
C ALA A 87 -11.82 -17.69 -5.25
N ALA A 88 -12.09 -18.91 -4.76
CA ALA A 88 -11.15 -20.02 -4.75
C ALA A 88 -10.42 -20.30 -6.09
N PRO A 89 -11.07 -20.24 -7.28
CA PRO A 89 -10.39 -20.46 -8.56
C PRO A 89 -9.31 -19.42 -8.91
N TYR A 90 -9.37 -18.25 -8.26
CA TYR A 90 -8.48 -17.11 -8.52
C TYR A 90 -7.40 -16.95 -7.44
N LEU A 91 -7.54 -17.64 -6.30
CA LEU A 91 -6.53 -17.62 -5.25
C LEU A 91 -5.37 -18.55 -5.65
N ARG A 92 -4.13 -18.04 -5.57
CA ARG A 92 -2.95 -18.90 -5.71
C ARG A 92 -2.85 -19.78 -4.46
N GLY A 93 -2.77 -21.10 -4.68
CA GLY A 93 -2.49 -22.10 -3.64
C GLY A 93 -1.04 -22.06 -3.16
#